data_AF-A0A2V7LET1-F1
#
_entry.id   AF-A0A2V7LET1-F1
#
_cell.length_a   1.000
_cell.length_b   1.000
_cell.length_c   1.000
_cell.angle_alpha   90.00
_cell.angle_beta   90.00
_cell.angle_gamma   90.00
#
_symmetry.space_group_name_H-M   'P 1'
#
loop_
_entity.id
_entity.type
_entity.pdbx_description
1 polymer ?
#
loop_
_entity_poly.entity_id
_entity_poly.type
_entity_poly.pdbx_seq_one_letter_code
_entity_poly.pdbx_strand_id
1 'polypeptide(L)' 'MTTAVETLRDTPFIVAGRTFQSRLMVGTGKYRDNETMVRAIEASGAEIVTVA' A
#
# COMPACT_ATOMS: atom_id res chain seq x y z
N MET A 1 29.53 -24.44 2.37
CA MET A 1 29.10 -23.03 2.17
C MET A 1 27.59 -23.01 2.30
N THR A 2 27.08 -22.61 3.46
CA THR A 2 25.64 -22.59 3.73
C THR A 2 25.18 -21.15 3.55
N THR A 3 24.49 -20.87 2.46
CA THR A 3 23.88 -19.56 2.23
C THR A 3 22.72 -19.40 3.20
N ALA A 4 22.85 -18.49 4.17
CA ALA A 4 21.76 -18.13 5.06
C ALA A 4 20.67 -17.43 4.22
N VAL A 5 19.46 -17.97 4.25
CA VAL A 5 18.28 -17.28 3.71
C VAL A 5 17.96 -16.15 4.68
N GLU A 6 18.22 -14.91 4.27
CA GLU A 6 17.82 -13.74 5.04
C GLU A 6 16.29 -13.68 5.09
N THR A 7 15.74 -13.93 6.27
CA THR A 7 14.30 -13.84 6.49
C THR A 7 13.93 -12.36 6.53
N LEU A 8 13.31 -11.85 5.46
CA LEU A 8 12.73 -10.51 5.42
C LEU A 8 11.69 -10.39 6.53
N ARG A 9 12.04 -9.69 7.62
CA ARG A 9 11.10 -9.35 8.68
C ARG A 9 10.22 -8.21 8.21
N ASP A 10 8.93 -8.31 8.46
CA ASP A 10 8.00 -7.21 8.20
C ASP A 10 8.28 -6.09 9.20
N THR A 11 9.03 -5.07 8.75
CA THR A 11 9.38 -3.90 9.52
C THR A 11 8.42 -2.75 9.24
N PRO A 12 8.15 -1.86 10.22
CA PRO A 12 7.23 -0.75 10.01
C PRO A 12 7.60 0.09 8.78
N PHE A 13 6.63 0.37 7.91
CA PHE A 13 6.84 1.27 6.78
C PHE A 13 6.63 2.72 7.23
N ILE A 14 7.68 3.54 7.20
CA ILE A 14 7.63 4.91 7.72
C ILE A 14 7.91 5.91 6.60
N VAL A 15 7.00 6.84 6.36
CA VAL A 15 7.16 7.94 5.40
C VAL A 15 6.95 9.26 6.14
N ALA A 16 7.95 10.14 6.11
CA ALA A 16 7.92 11.45 6.79
C ALA A 16 7.47 11.38 8.27
N GLY A 17 7.91 10.36 9.00
CA GLY A 17 7.58 10.15 10.42
C GLY A 17 6.22 9.49 10.67
N ARG A 18 5.41 9.22 9.64
CA ARG A 18 4.14 8.49 9.76
C ARG A 18 4.37 7.01 9.47
N THR A 19 3.83 6.14 10.31
CA THR A 19 3.90 4.68 10.13
C THR A 19 2.67 4.18 9.39
N PHE A 20 2.87 3.27 8.45
CA PHE A 20 1.87 2.60 7.65
C PHE A 20 2.07 1.08 7.77
N GLN A 21 0.98 0.33 7.78
CA GLN A 21 0.96 -1.13 7.73
C GLN A 21 0.88 -1.62 6.28
N SER A 22 0.10 -0.95 5.45
CA SER A 22 -0.08 -1.26 4.04
C SER A 22 1.15 -0.85 3.24
N ARG A 23 1.63 -1.78 2.40
CA ARG A 23 2.69 -1.55 1.42
C ARG A 23 2.15 -1.25 0.03
N LEU A 24 0.83 -1.08 -0.10
CA LEU A 24 0.14 -0.80 -1.35
C LEU A 24 -0.32 0.66 -1.37
N MET A 25 0.21 1.43 -2.32
CA MET A 25 -0.24 2.79 -2.61
C MET A 25 -1.14 2.76 -3.85
N VAL A 26 -2.26 3.48 -3.82
CA VAL A 26 -3.27 3.48 -4.89
C VAL A 26 -3.45 4.90 -5.43
N GLY A 27 -3.72 5.04 -6.74
CA GLY A 27 -4.06 6.33 -7.36
C GLY A 27 -5.50 6.34 -7.87
N THR A 28 -6.10 7.52 -8.00
CA THR A 28 -7.54 7.66 -8.35
C THR A 28 -7.84 7.77 -9.86
N GLY A 29 -6.85 7.98 -10.72
CA GLY A 29 -7.07 8.50 -12.08
C GLY A 29 -7.64 7.56 -13.16
N LYS A 30 -7.91 6.27 -12.88
CA LYS A 30 -8.33 5.29 -13.91
C LYS A 30 -9.55 4.45 -13.56
N TYR A 31 -10.31 4.85 -12.56
CA TYR A 31 -11.56 4.17 -12.23
C TYR A 31 -12.67 4.60 -13.19
N ARG A 32 -13.57 3.66 -13.52
CA ARG A 32 -14.74 3.91 -14.37
C ARG A 32 -15.68 4.94 -13.76
N ASP A 33 -15.83 4.89 -12.44
CA ASP A 33 -16.72 5.71 -11.63
C ASP A 33 -16.23 5.75 -10.18
N ASN A 34 -16.76 6.70 -9.41
CA ASN A 34 -16.34 6.92 -8.02
C ASN A 34 -16.72 5.78 -7.09
N GLU A 35 -17.86 5.11 -7.31
CA GLU A 35 -18.29 4.00 -6.47
C GLU A 35 -17.31 2.82 -6.58
N THR A 36 -16.87 2.52 -7.80
CA THR A 36 -15.86 1.49 -8.08
C THR A 36 -14.51 1.87 -7.48
N MET A 37 -14.11 3.15 -7.58
CA MET A 37 -12.89 3.65 -6.95
C MET A 37 -12.91 3.45 -5.43
N VAL A 38 -13.98 3.89 -4.76
CA VAL A 38 -14.11 3.79 -3.29
C VAL A 38 -14.04 2.33 -2.86
N ARG A 39 -14.84 1.45 -3.47
CA ARG A 39 -14.83 0.02 -3.15
C ARG A 39 -13.47 -0.63 -3.38
N ALA A 40 -12.77 -0.25 -4.45
CA ALA A 40 -11.44 -0.78 -4.74
C ALA A 40 -10.40 -0.32 -3.71
N ILE A 41 -10.43 0.94 -3.30
CA ILE A 41 -9.55 1.48 -2.27
C ILE A 41 -9.81 0.77 -0.93
N GLU A 42 -11.08 0.66 -0.52
CA GLU A 42 -11.46 -0.05 0.71
C GLU A 42 -11.00 -1.51 0.71
N ALA A 43 -11.31 -2.25 -0.37
CA ALA A 43 -10.92 -3.65 -0.51
C ALA A 43 -9.39 -3.85 -0.55
N SER A 44 -8.64 -2.86 -1.06
CA SER A 44 -7.18 -2.93 -1.15
C SER A 44 -6.47 -2.73 0.20
N GLY A 45 -7.14 -2.14 1.19
CA GLY A 45 -6.50 -1.74 2.45
C GLY A 45 -5.39 -0.71 2.26
N ALA A 46 -5.41 0.07 1.17
CA ALA A 46 -4.42 1.09 0.92
C ALA A 46 -4.57 2.24 1.92
N GLU A 47 -3.47 2.57 2.61
CA GLU A 47 -3.43 3.69 3.56
C GLU A 47 -2.91 4.99 2.92
N ILE A 48 -2.39 4.89 1.69
CA ILE A 48 -1.86 6.01 0.91
C ILE A 48 -2.57 6.02 -0.44
N VAL A 49 -3.32 7.11 -0.68
CA VAL A 49 -4.04 7.35 -1.93
C VAL A 49 -3.55 8.64 -2.57
N THR A 50 -3.20 8.58 -3.86
CA THR A 50 -2.84 9.76 -4.65
C THR A 50 -4.01 10.22 -5.51
N VAL A 51 -4.09 11.54 -5.73
CA VAL A 51 -5.19 12.18 -6.46
C VAL A 51 -4.70 12.68 -7.81
N ALA A 52 -5.49 12.44 -8.85
CA ALA A 52 -5.32 13.01 -10.19
C ALA A 52 -6.35 14.11 -10.46
#